data_AF-A0A975LC08-F1
#
_entry.id   AF-A0A975LC08-F1
#
_cell.length_a   1.000
_cell.length_b   1.000
_cell.length_c   1.000
_cell.angle_alpha   90.00
_cell.angle_beta   90.00
_cell.angle_gamma   90.00
#
_symmetry.space_group_name_H-M   'P 1'
#
loop_
_entity.id
_entity.type
_entity.pdbx_description
1 polymer ?
#
loop_
_entity_poly.entity_id
_entity_poly.type
_entity_poly.pdbx_seq_one_letter_code
_entity_poly.pdbx_strand_id
1 'polypeptide(L)'
;MADTLELYPLFGVGAALVGGITTFLVSGMDDRETLVVHEAQWAAAGGWMTWALWSSSPWWGPVGLVLLATGSVIGAALGPMAKRHAAAPAKESSGGLVVGSTSRRNLDWVNRLNRVCGIQGAQCDTVEWDNAAGYDVTVVLPEGGATRKDITAHTDALASDADLPDGCSIRVVASGKGRRTALLRVGTVNRLKETILYPKDKPWTSTLDPKTFGEAASGDLAQAHLRESSQLIVGPPGSGKTTQLQVLTAECAKTTDGLVWHLDLNGGGLSQPWVDAWIDGKVQRCPIDWPASTEDECVRALKAAIRIAKHRKTAYRKRKREANVSLLPIGADLPAISVILDEGAQATSNRKIVPLLEELQNIARDSAVILRLSALSPTGDMVPPPMRRNTGTRTAMYSPDEELYSFLSGWTAGRAMGNDDLAGKGTGFLVDQGGAPLPFRGYNITPAMIEEIAVDVARNRVELDLASRKAAGDDYATRWSRARVAFDPSMEDDSVDEELDSDDVMDALADELGDEDWTAGWGDPFGDDEDPRTTVREVPVTSTLPAAEEAPAVDTPVDDILVGALRVMADAGSDRATREQLAARLTGGDEELLRSRMKQAGCKPVHSLKVDGKDARGWYRRDIEEALAVTPA
;
A
#
# COMPACT_ATOMS: atom_id res chain seq x y z
N MET A 1 -13.82 39.94 70.79
CA MET A 1 -13.89 38.67 70.04
C MET A 1 -13.26 38.95 68.68
N ALA A 2 -12.10 38.44 68.27
CA ALA A 2 -11.07 37.61 68.89
C ALA A 2 -9.73 38.10 68.30
N ASP A 3 -8.63 37.90 69.04
CA ASP A 3 -7.27 38.35 68.70
C ASP A 3 -6.89 38.05 67.24
N THR A 4 -6.69 39.10 66.46
CA THR A 4 -6.06 39.01 65.14
C THR A 4 -4.59 38.68 65.36
N LEU A 5 -4.19 37.46 64.99
CA LEU A 5 -2.79 37.07 64.82
C LEU A 5 -2.05 38.16 64.04
N GLU A 6 -1.25 38.96 64.73
CA GLU A 6 -0.22 39.81 64.12
C GLU A 6 0.78 38.86 63.42
N LEU A 7 0.48 38.51 62.17
CA LEU A 7 1.37 37.71 61.33
C LEU A 7 2.59 38.56 61.02
N TYR A 8 3.66 38.35 61.77
CA TYR A 8 4.94 39.01 61.58
C TYR A 8 5.45 38.80 60.14
N PRO A 9 6.10 39.81 59.50
CA PRO A 9 6.63 39.70 58.14
C PRO A 9 7.57 38.49 57.93
N LEU A 10 8.12 37.96 59.02
CA LEU A 10 8.98 36.76 59.06
C LEU A 10 8.30 35.47 58.58
N PHE A 11 6.96 35.41 58.51
CA PHE A 11 6.26 34.25 57.93
C PHE A 11 6.58 34.06 56.44
N GLY A 12 6.84 35.14 55.69
CA GLY A 12 7.27 35.06 54.29
C GLY A 12 8.65 34.41 54.14
N VAL A 13 9.57 34.72 55.07
CA VAL A 13 10.90 34.10 55.15
C VAL A 13 10.80 32.62 55.53
N GLY A 14 9.93 32.29 56.49
CA GLY A 14 9.69 30.90 56.90
C GLY A 14 9.15 30.03 55.75
N ALA A 15 8.21 30.56 54.97
CA ALA A 15 7.65 29.84 53.83
C ALA A 15 8.68 29.59 52.72
N ALA A 16 9.55 30.56 52.43
CA ALA A 16 10.63 30.38 51.46
C ALA A 16 11.66 29.33 51.88
N LEU A 17 12.00 29.30 53.18
CA LEU A 17 12.90 28.28 53.73
C LEU A 17 12.30 26.87 53.63
N VAL A 18 11.04 26.71 54.01
CA VAL A 18 10.35 25.40 53.93
C VAL A 18 10.20 24.97 52.47
N GLY A 19 9.83 25.87 51.57
CA GLY A 19 9.73 25.60 50.13
C GLY A 19 11.08 25.22 49.50
N GLY A 20 12.14 25.94 49.85
CA GLY A 20 13.52 25.65 49.42
C GLY A 20 14.00 24.28 49.90
N ILE A 21 13.85 23.96 51.19
CA ILE A 21 14.23 22.66 51.77
C ILE A 21 13.42 21.52 51.13
N THR A 22 12.11 21.72 50.93
CA THR A 22 11.26 20.68 50.32
C THR A 22 11.67 20.43 48.87
N THR A 23 12.00 21.48 48.12
CA THR A 23 12.47 21.33 46.73
C THR A 23 13.83 20.65 46.68
N PHE A 24 14.73 20.99 47.60
CA PHE A 24 16.03 20.32 47.76
C PHE A 24 15.87 18.82 48.07
N LEU A 25 14.94 18.46 48.94
CA LEU A 25 14.67 17.06 49.31
C LEU A 25 13.98 16.26 48.19
N VAL A 26 13.16 16.90 47.36
CA VAL A 26 12.40 16.24 46.29
C VAL A 26 13.18 16.14 44.98
N SER A 27 14.00 17.13 44.65
CA SER A 27 14.70 17.20 43.36
C SER A 27 16.02 16.42 43.31
N GLY A 28 16.61 16.05 44.44
CA GLY A 28 17.91 15.38 44.48
C GLY A 28 19.08 16.28 44.04
N MET A 29 20.32 15.79 44.16
CA MET A 29 21.55 16.58 43.99
C MET A 29 22.09 16.65 42.55
N ASP A 30 21.40 16.07 41.56
CA ASP A 30 22.03 15.75 40.26
C ASP A 30 22.13 16.94 39.28
N ASP A 31 21.43 18.05 39.54
CA ASP A 31 21.51 19.24 38.68
C ASP A 31 21.58 20.55 39.50
N ARG A 32 22.80 21.10 39.57
CA ARG A 32 23.09 22.35 40.28
C ARG A 32 22.40 23.57 39.64
N GLU A 33 22.17 23.57 38.33
CA GLU A 33 21.55 24.72 37.67
C GLU A 33 20.05 24.80 37.98
N THR A 34 19.38 23.65 38.02
CA THR A 34 17.97 23.53 38.41
C THR A 34 17.75 23.90 39.88
N LEU A 35 18.66 23.51 40.78
CA LEU A 35 18.62 23.92 42.19
C LEU A 35 18.71 25.45 42.37
N VAL A 36 19.62 26.11 41.65
CA VAL A 36 19.78 27.57 41.73
C VAL A 36 18.52 28.31 41.27
N VAL A 37 17.89 27.85 40.19
CA VAL A 37 16.65 28.46 39.68
C VAL A 37 15.50 28.29 40.68
N HIS A 38 15.39 27.13 41.32
CA HIS A 38 14.34 26.89 42.32
C HIS A 38 14.56 27.68 43.61
N GLU A 39 15.80 27.77 44.10
CA GLU A 39 16.12 28.62 45.25
C GLU A 39 15.82 30.10 44.97
N ALA A 40 16.13 30.58 43.76
CA ALA A 40 15.80 31.94 43.33
C ALA A 40 14.28 32.18 43.29
N GLN A 41 13.49 31.21 42.85
CA GLN A 41 12.03 31.29 42.83
C GLN A 41 11.44 31.36 44.24
N TRP A 42 11.94 30.55 45.18
CA TRP A 42 11.48 30.58 46.57
C TRP A 42 11.90 31.85 47.30
N ALA A 43 13.11 32.35 47.04
CA ALA A 43 13.56 33.63 47.57
C ALA A 43 12.70 34.79 47.06
N ALA A 44 12.37 34.80 45.76
CA ALA A 44 11.49 35.81 45.17
C ALA A 44 10.06 35.75 45.75
N ALA A 45 9.50 34.54 45.89
CA ALA A 45 8.18 34.34 46.48
C ALA A 45 8.13 34.76 47.96
N GLY A 46 9.13 34.38 48.76
CA GLY A 46 9.25 34.79 50.16
C GLY A 46 9.45 36.28 50.33
N GLY A 47 10.28 36.90 49.47
CA GLY A 47 10.50 38.34 49.44
C GLY A 47 9.22 39.10 49.12
N TRP A 48 8.46 38.66 48.10
CA TRP A 48 7.18 39.25 47.76
C TRP A 48 6.15 39.07 48.89
N MET A 49 6.06 37.88 49.50
CA MET A 49 5.12 37.63 50.58
C MET A 49 5.43 38.44 51.83
N THR A 50 6.72 38.62 52.15
CA THR A 50 7.18 39.50 53.23
C THR A 50 6.80 40.96 52.95
N TRP A 51 6.98 41.43 51.71
CA TRP A 51 6.59 42.78 51.29
C TRP A 51 5.07 42.99 51.31
N ALA A 52 4.29 42.00 50.89
CA ALA A 52 2.83 42.03 50.91
C ALA A 52 2.28 42.08 52.35
N LEU A 53 2.87 41.30 53.26
CA LEU A 53 2.56 41.34 54.69
C LEU A 53 2.93 42.67 55.35
N TRP A 54 4.06 43.25 54.94
CA TRP A 54 4.55 44.52 55.48
C TRP A 54 3.74 45.73 55.00
N SER A 55 3.28 45.73 53.75
CA SER A 55 2.58 46.87 53.14
C SER A 55 1.12 47.04 53.59
N SER A 56 0.61 46.19 54.50
CA SER A 56 -0.70 46.31 55.17
C SER A 56 -1.87 46.70 54.25
N SER A 57 -1.84 46.21 53.01
CA SER A 57 -2.86 46.51 52.00
C SER A 57 -4.13 45.67 52.24
N PRO A 58 -5.33 46.29 52.38
CA PRO A 58 -6.56 45.61 52.78
C PRO A 58 -7.10 44.60 51.75
N TRP A 59 -6.51 44.54 50.56
CA TRP A 59 -6.91 43.64 49.48
C TRP A 59 -6.29 42.24 49.60
N TRP A 60 -5.32 42.05 50.50
CA TRP A 60 -4.58 40.80 50.69
C TRP A 60 -4.71 40.29 52.13
N GLY A 61 -5.97 40.19 52.60
CA GLY A 61 -6.26 39.57 53.90
C GLY A 61 -5.81 38.10 53.99
N PRO A 62 -6.01 37.44 55.15
CA PRO A 62 -5.54 36.07 55.44
C PRO A 62 -5.89 35.05 54.36
N VAL A 63 -7.03 35.23 53.68
CA VAL A 63 -7.52 34.38 52.59
C VAL A 63 -6.63 34.45 51.34
N GLY A 64 -6.09 35.62 51.00
CA GLY A 64 -5.18 35.78 49.86
C GLY A 64 -3.86 35.06 50.06
N LEU A 65 -3.33 35.10 51.29
CA LEU A 65 -2.11 34.39 51.69
C LEU A 65 -2.31 32.87 51.72
N VAL A 66 -3.46 32.40 52.21
CA VAL A 66 -3.81 30.97 52.19
C VAL A 66 -3.95 30.47 50.76
N LEU A 67 -4.61 31.21 49.87
CA LEU A 67 -4.78 30.81 48.47
C LEU A 67 -3.46 30.80 47.70
N LEU A 68 -2.55 31.74 47.96
CA LEU A 68 -1.21 31.75 47.37
C LEU A 68 -0.32 30.64 47.91
N ALA A 69 -0.29 30.43 49.24
CA ALA A 69 0.43 29.32 49.84
C ALA A 69 -0.07 27.97 49.28
N THR A 70 -1.39 27.80 49.22
CA THR A 70 -2.03 26.60 48.64
C THR A 70 -1.72 26.48 47.14
N GLY A 71 -1.75 27.57 46.38
CA GLY A 71 -1.40 27.61 44.97
C GLY A 71 0.07 27.26 44.70
N SER A 72 1.00 27.71 45.54
CA SER A 72 2.43 27.36 45.44
C SER A 72 2.71 25.90 45.83
N VAL A 73 2.02 25.36 46.85
CA VAL A 73 2.13 23.94 47.22
C VAL A 73 1.54 23.05 46.12
N ILE A 74 0.38 23.43 45.57
CA ILE A 74 -0.24 22.73 44.43
C ILE A 74 0.65 22.85 43.19
N GLY A 75 1.23 24.02 42.91
CA GLY A 75 2.14 24.23 41.78
C GLY A 75 3.45 23.43 41.91
N ALA A 76 4.03 23.34 43.11
CA ALA A 76 5.20 22.52 43.38
C ALA A 76 4.90 21.02 43.30
N ALA A 77 3.71 20.60 43.75
CA ALA A 77 3.25 19.21 43.64
C ALA A 77 2.87 18.81 42.21
N LEU A 78 2.31 19.74 41.42
CA LEU A 78 1.87 19.50 40.05
C LEU A 78 2.96 19.77 39.00
N GLY A 79 4.01 20.53 39.30
CA GLY A 79 5.13 20.80 38.38
C GLY A 79 5.79 19.54 37.83
N PRO A 80 6.12 18.54 38.67
CA PRO A 80 6.59 17.24 38.21
C PRO A 80 5.54 16.44 37.42
N MET A 81 4.25 16.56 37.76
CA MET A 81 3.14 15.90 37.04
C MET A 81 2.85 16.52 35.67
N ALA A 82 3.02 17.84 35.52
CA ALA A 82 2.84 18.55 34.26
C ALA A 82 4.01 18.29 33.31
N LYS A 83 5.26 18.21 33.81
CA LYS A 83 6.42 17.74 33.03
C LYS A 83 6.25 16.28 32.58
N ARG A 84 5.60 15.43 33.40
CA ARG A 84 5.21 14.05 33.05
C ARG A 84 4.09 13.94 32.02
N HIS A 85 3.29 14.98 31.80
CA HIS A 85 2.24 15.00 30.76
C HIS A 85 2.69 15.69 29.46
N ALA A 86 3.59 16.68 29.53
CA ALA A 86 4.16 17.33 28.35
C ALA A 86 5.22 16.47 27.64
N ALA A 87 5.79 15.48 28.34
CA ALA A 87 6.51 14.38 27.74
C ALA A 87 5.61 13.15 27.74
N ALA A 88 4.98 12.84 26.60
CA ALA A 88 4.33 11.53 26.41
C ALA A 88 5.34 10.42 26.78
N PRO A 89 4.98 9.44 27.62
CA PRO A 89 5.93 8.81 28.51
C PRO A 89 6.60 7.57 27.90
N ALA A 90 7.94 7.50 27.99
CA ALA A 90 8.59 6.24 28.30
C ALA A 90 8.32 5.98 29.79
N LYS A 91 7.53 4.95 30.10
CA LYS A 91 7.17 4.57 31.48
C LYS A 91 8.43 4.18 32.27
N GLU A 92 8.89 5.07 33.15
CA GLU A 92 9.72 4.70 34.30
C GLU A 92 8.82 4.14 35.40
N SER A 93 8.89 2.84 35.63
CA SER A 93 8.19 2.14 36.71
C SER A 93 9.00 2.24 38.01
N SER A 94 8.64 3.18 38.88
CA SER A 94 9.15 3.17 40.25
C SER A 94 8.32 2.23 41.13
N GLY A 95 8.90 1.07 41.44
CA GLY A 95 8.91 0.51 42.80
C GLY A 95 7.64 -0.16 43.32
N GLY A 96 7.55 -1.48 43.12
CA GLY A 96 6.64 -2.35 43.86
C GLY A 96 6.78 -3.82 43.49
N LEU A 97 7.75 -4.52 44.11
CA LEU A 97 7.82 -5.99 44.20
C LEU A 97 7.96 -6.84 42.92
N VAL A 98 8.63 -6.34 41.85
CA VAL A 98 9.07 -7.15 40.68
C VAL A 98 10.60 -7.17 40.52
N VAL A 99 11.34 -6.83 41.59
CA VAL A 99 12.80 -6.57 41.53
C VAL A 99 13.65 -7.83 41.21
N GLY A 100 13.11 -9.04 41.40
CA GLY A 100 13.89 -10.27 41.20
C GLY A 100 14.06 -10.70 39.74
N SER A 101 13.01 -10.64 38.93
CA SER A 101 13.01 -11.18 37.56
C SER A 101 13.63 -10.22 36.55
N THR A 102 13.28 -8.93 36.62
CA THR A 102 13.81 -7.91 35.71
C THR A 102 15.30 -7.70 35.92
N SER A 103 15.79 -7.63 37.17
CA SER A 103 17.23 -7.50 37.44
C SER A 103 18.03 -8.72 37.01
N ARG A 104 17.49 -9.95 37.12
CA ARG A 104 18.13 -11.15 36.57
C ARG A 104 18.21 -11.09 35.06
N ARG A 105 17.11 -10.74 34.38
CA ARG A 105 17.08 -10.61 32.91
C ARG A 105 18.04 -9.53 32.42
N ASN A 106 18.12 -8.40 33.12
CA ASN A 106 19.09 -7.34 32.83
C ASN A 106 20.53 -7.86 32.89
N LEU A 107 20.89 -8.59 33.96
CA LEU A 107 22.21 -9.21 34.11
C LEU A 107 22.49 -10.28 33.05
N ASP A 108 21.50 -11.10 32.71
CA ASP A 108 21.61 -12.11 31.66
C ASP A 108 21.96 -11.45 30.32
N TRP A 109 21.31 -10.32 29.98
CA TRP A 109 21.63 -9.56 28.76
C TRP A 109 23.03 -8.94 28.78
N VAL A 110 23.50 -8.43 29.92
CA VAL A 110 24.89 -7.95 30.06
C VAL A 110 25.87 -9.09 29.80
N ASN A 111 25.65 -10.26 30.42
CA ASN A 111 26.48 -11.45 30.23
C ASN A 111 26.44 -11.94 28.78
N ARG A 112 25.27 -11.85 28.14
CA ARG A 112 25.03 -12.24 26.75
C ARG A 112 25.79 -11.34 25.78
N LEU A 113 25.71 -10.03 25.94
CA LEU A 113 26.46 -9.08 25.12
C LEU A 113 27.98 -9.23 25.27
N ASN A 114 28.45 -9.55 26.48
CA ASN A 114 29.87 -9.85 26.71
C ASN A 114 30.30 -11.14 26.00
N ARG A 115 29.56 -12.24 26.17
CA ARG A 115 29.91 -13.55 25.59
C ARG A 115 29.79 -13.59 24.07
N VAL A 116 28.73 -13.00 23.51
CA VAL A 116 28.41 -13.13 22.07
C VAL A 116 29.03 -11.99 21.26
N CYS A 117 28.94 -10.75 21.74
CA CYS A 117 29.42 -9.57 21.02
C CYS A 117 30.80 -9.09 21.48
N GLY A 118 31.35 -9.64 22.58
CA GLY A 118 32.60 -9.16 23.18
C GLY A 118 32.48 -7.80 23.88
N ILE A 119 31.26 -7.30 24.13
CA ILE A 119 31.04 -5.96 24.68
C ILE A 119 31.05 -6.02 26.21
N GLN A 120 32.14 -5.56 26.82
CA GLN A 120 32.30 -5.49 28.27
C GLN A 120 31.81 -4.15 28.83
N GLY A 121 31.16 -4.18 30.00
CA GLY A 121 30.69 -2.96 30.68
C GLY A 121 29.42 -2.33 30.11
N ALA A 122 28.67 -3.06 29.29
CA ALA A 122 27.33 -2.64 28.87
C ALA A 122 26.36 -2.64 30.07
N GLN A 123 25.41 -1.70 30.07
CA GLN A 123 24.29 -1.70 31.00
C GLN A 123 23.01 -2.00 30.23
N CYS A 124 22.15 -2.86 30.79
CA CYS A 124 20.91 -3.29 30.16
C CYS A 124 19.73 -3.01 31.08
N ASP A 125 18.64 -2.55 30.49
CA ASP A 125 17.34 -2.44 31.15
C ASP A 125 16.22 -3.04 30.30
N THR A 126 15.42 -3.93 30.89
CA THR A 126 14.39 -4.68 30.17
C THR A 126 12.98 -4.20 30.51
N VAL A 127 12.15 -4.05 29.47
CA VAL A 127 10.74 -3.64 29.59
C VAL A 127 9.86 -4.59 28.79
N GLU A 128 8.95 -5.29 29.44
CA GLU A 128 7.99 -6.18 28.76
C GLU A 128 6.98 -5.39 27.93
N TRP A 129 6.60 -5.94 26.78
CA TRP A 129 5.56 -5.34 25.94
C TRP A 129 4.18 -5.62 26.51
N ASP A 130 3.25 -4.69 26.32
CA ASP A 130 1.87 -4.82 26.79
C ASP A 130 1.13 -6.03 26.18
N ASN A 131 1.58 -6.51 25.01
CA ASN A 131 1.01 -7.66 24.31
C ASN A 131 1.62 -9.03 24.72
N ALA A 132 2.57 -9.05 25.65
CA ALA A 132 3.31 -10.24 26.09
C ALA A 132 4.01 -11.04 24.96
N ALA A 133 4.16 -10.47 23.76
CA ALA A 133 4.83 -11.12 22.63
C ALA A 133 6.36 -10.97 22.67
N GLY A 134 6.88 -10.21 23.64
CA GLY A 134 8.30 -9.94 23.78
C GLY A 134 8.60 -8.86 24.80
N TYR A 135 9.83 -8.34 24.72
CA TYR A 135 10.31 -7.28 25.57
C TYR A 135 11.41 -6.46 24.87
N ASP A 136 11.55 -5.21 25.28
CA ASP A 136 12.61 -4.32 24.85
C ASP A 136 13.79 -4.39 25.83
N VAL A 137 15.02 -4.35 25.32
CA VAL A 137 16.25 -4.22 26.11
C VAL A 137 16.95 -2.93 25.70
N THR A 138 16.93 -1.94 26.58
CA THR A 138 17.71 -0.71 26.41
C THR A 138 19.14 -1.01 26.83
N VAL A 139 20.08 -0.89 25.89
CA VAL A 139 21.50 -1.14 26.12
C VAL A 139 22.26 0.18 26.06
N VAL A 140 22.97 0.50 27.13
CA VAL A 140 23.96 1.57 27.17
C VAL A 140 25.35 0.98 26.93
N LEU A 141 25.94 1.34 25.80
CA LEU A 141 27.26 0.90 25.36
C LEU A 141 28.37 1.59 26.20
N PRO A 142 29.47 0.87 26.49
CA PRO A 142 30.61 1.41 27.21
C PRO A 142 31.31 2.53 26.43
N GLU A 143 32.15 3.31 27.11
CA GLU A 143 33.06 4.23 26.42
C GLU A 143 34.14 3.41 25.72
N GLY A 144 34.63 3.84 24.54
CA GLY A 144 35.76 3.17 23.88
C GLY A 144 35.46 2.48 22.54
N GLY A 145 34.34 2.80 21.88
CA GLY A 145 34.17 2.53 20.44
C GLY A 145 33.23 1.38 20.07
N ALA A 146 32.65 0.66 21.03
CA ALA A 146 31.56 -0.27 20.74
C ALA A 146 30.36 0.50 20.16
N THR A 147 29.80 -0.03 19.08
CA THR A 147 28.74 0.60 18.31
C THR A 147 27.50 -0.28 18.22
N ARG A 148 26.38 0.32 17.84
CA ARG A 148 25.16 -0.44 17.52
C ARG A 148 25.37 -1.47 16.41
N LYS A 149 26.28 -1.19 15.47
CA LYS A 149 26.56 -2.11 14.36
C LYS A 149 27.18 -3.41 14.85
N ASP A 150 27.98 -3.35 15.93
CA ASP A 150 28.60 -4.54 16.52
C ASP A 150 27.54 -5.46 17.14
N ILE A 151 26.49 -4.89 17.74
CA ILE A 151 25.32 -5.67 18.21
C ILE A 151 24.53 -6.19 17.00
N THR A 152 24.24 -5.35 16.00
CA THR A 152 23.47 -5.73 14.81
C THR A 152 24.10 -6.89 14.06
N ALA A 153 25.44 -6.97 14.00
CA ALA A 153 26.15 -8.06 13.34
C ALA A 153 25.99 -9.42 14.03
N HIS A 154 25.54 -9.45 15.28
CA HIS A 154 25.44 -10.66 16.10
C HIS A 154 24.00 -10.99 16.52
N THR A 155 22.98 -10.43 15.88
CA THR A 155 21.57 -10.63 16.29
C THR A 155 21.13 -12.09 16.27
N ASP A 156 21.58 -12.87 15.29
CA ASP A 156 21.21 -14.29 15.16
C ASP A 156 21.91 -15.14 16.22
N ALA A 157 23.19 -14.86 16.50
CA ALA A 157 23.92 -15.50 17.57
C ALA A 157 23.34 -15.15 18.95
N LEU A 158 22.92 -13.89 19.14
CA LEU A 158 22.24 -13.45 20.36
C LEU A 158 20.88 -14.15 20.52
N ALA A 159 20.13 -14.36 19.42
CA ALA A 159 18.83 -15.03 19.44
C ALA A 159 18.98 -16.52 19.79
N SER A 160 19.96 -17.20 19.17
CA SER A 160 20.29 -18.60 19.47
C SER A 160 20.77 -18.77 20.91
N ASP A 161 21.66 -17.90 21.39
CA ASP A 161 22.17 -17.97 22.76
C ASP A 161 21.06 -17.64 23.78
N ALA A 162 20.09 -16.79 23.42
CA ALA A 162 18.88 -16.51 24.20
C ALA A 162 17.80 -17.61 24.12
N ASP A 163 18.05 -18.68 23.36
CA ASP A 163 17.15 -19.82 23.16
C ASP A 163 15.74 -19.37 22.74
N LEU A 164 15.68 -18.41 21.81
CA LEU A 164 14.40 -17.90 21.31
C LEU A 164 13.71 -18.95 20.42
N PRO A 165 12.37 -19.10 20.50
CA PRO A 165 11.65 -20.03 19.64
C PRO A 165 11.81 -19.73 18.15
N ASP A 166 11.72 -20.76 17.30
CA ASP A 166 11.89 -20.63 15.85
C ASP A 166 11.02 -19.51 15.22
N GLY A 167 11.72 -18.59 14.54
CA GLY A 167 11.18 -17.41 13.87
C GLY A 167 10.98 -16.19 14.79
N CYS A 168 11.35 -16.28 16.06
CA CYS A 168 11.56 -15.10 16.90
C CYS A 168 12.95 -14.50 16.64
N SER A 169 13.05 -13.19 16.55
CA SER A 169 14.31 -12.50 16.26
C SER A 169 14.54 -11.32 17.20
N ILE A 170 15.79 -10.86 17.23
CA ILE A 170 16.21 -9.65 17.93
C ILE A 170 16.42 -8.56 16.89
N ARG A 171 15.70 -7.45 17.01
CA ARG A 171 15.90 -6.28 16.15
C ARG A 171 16.56 -5.14 16.91
N VAL A 172 17.67 -4.65 16.39
CA VAL A 172 18.37 -3.48 16.94
C VAL A 172 17.80 -2.22 16.30
N VAL A 173 17.16 -1.37 17.10
CA VAL A 173 16.67 -0.07 16.68
C VAL A 173 17.41 1.06 17.41
N ALA A 174 17.40 2.24 16.80
CA ALA A 174 17.94 3.43 17.44
C ALA A 174 17.03 3.86 18.59
N SER A 175 17.58 3.99 19.80
CA SER A 175 16.82 4.42 20.97
C SER A 175 16.42 5.91 20.96
N GLY A 176 16.93 6.70 20.02
CA GLY A 176 16.75 8.16 19.96
C GLY A 176 17.51 8.95 21.04
N LYS A 177 17.98 8.30 22.12
CA LYS A 177 18.63 8.94 23.29
C LYS A 177 20.13 9.21 23.13
N GLY A 178 20.74 8.74 22.04
CA GLY A 178 22.16 8.97 21.74
C GLY A 178 22.79 7.82 20.93
N ARG A 179 24.03 8.02 20.47
CA ARG A 179 24.77 6.98 19.72
C ARG A 179 25.23 5.80 20.58
N ARG A 180 25.35 6.02 21.89
CA ARG A 180 25.74 5.01 22.88
C ARG A 180 24.58 4.17 23.38
N THR A 181 23.36 4.44 22.94
CA THR A 181 22.18 3.72 23.41
C THR A 181 21.55 2.95 22.26
N ALA A 182 21.48 1.63 22.40
CA ALA A 182 20.78 0.74 21.49
C ALA A 182 19.49 0.25 22.15
N LEU A 183 18.46 -0.01 21.35
CA LEU A 183 17.23 -0.66 21.81
C LEU A 183 17.12 -1.99 21.08
N LEU A 184 17.19 -3.10 21.79
CA LEU A 184 17.01 -4.44 21.25
C LEU A 184 15.57 -4.85 21.49
N ARG A 185 14.81 -5.04 20.42
CA ARG A 185 13.43 -5.55 20.48
C ARG A 185 13.49 -7.07 20.38
N VAL A 186 13.17 -7.77 21.45
CA VAL A 186 13.29 -9.22 21.57
C VAL A 186 11.90 -9.84 21.48
N GLY A 187 11.60 -10.50 20.37
CA GLY A 187 10.38 -11.31 20.26
C GLY A 187 10.53 -12.63 21.00
N THR A 188 9.52 -13.02 21.76
CA THR A 188 9.44 -14.34 22.43
C THR A 188 8.29 -15.18 21.91
N VAL A 189 7.36 -14.57 21.16
CA VAL A 189 6.26 -15.24 20.47
C VAL A 189 6.37 -14.92 18.98
N ASN A 190 6.27 -15.93 18.13
CA ASN A 190 6.26 -15.74 16.69
C ASN A 190 4.83 -15.53 16.18
N ARG A 191 4.40 -14.27 16.17
CA ARG A 191 3.07 -13.86 15.65
C ARG A 191 2.86 -14.22 14.18
N LEU A 192 3.92 -14.51 13.42
CA LEU A 192 3.79 -14.88 12.00
C LEU A 192 3.05 -16.20 11.79
N LYS A 193 3.09 -17.11 12.77
CA LYS A 193 2.43 -18.42 12.70
C LYS A 193 0.94 -18.35 13.02
N GLU A 194 0.45 -17.23 13.56
CA GLU A 194 -0.92 -17.11 14.04
C GLU A 194 -1.88 -16.61 12.95
N THR A 195 -3.17 -16.94 13.08
CA THR A 195 -4.19 -16.27 12.27
C THR A 195 -4.67 -15.04 13.00
N ILE A 196 -4.40 -13.86 12.44
CA ILE A 196 -4.73 -12.57 13.05
C ILE A 196 -5.86 -11.96 12.26
N LEU A 197 -7.02 -11.75 12.90
CA LEU A 197 -8.18 -11.14 12.25
C LEU A 197 -7.99 -9.62 12.13
N TYR A 198 -8.58 -9.04 11.09
CA TYR A 198 -8.66 -7.59 10.96
C TYR A 198 -9.42 -6.97 12.17
N PRO A 199 -8.89 -5.90 12.81
CA PRO A 199 -9.53 -5.33 14.00
C PRO A 199 -10.91 -4.73 13.71
N LYS A 200 -11.96 -5.21 14.40
CA LYS A 200 -13.34 -4.73 14.21
C LYS A 200 -13.53 -3.26 14.62
N ASP A 201 -13.01 -2.87 15.77
CA ASP A 201 -13.23 -1.55 16.39
C ASP A 201 -12.22 -0.48 15.97
N LYS A 202 -11.73 -0.56 14.73
CA LYS A 202 -10.73 0.40 14.25
C LYS A 202 -11.37 1.79 14.07
N PRO A 203 -10.79 2.86 14.66
CA PRO A 203 -11.29 4.21 14.43
C PRO A 203 -11.08 4.64 12.98
N TRP A 204 -11.88 5.60 12.54
CA TRP A 204 -11.66 6.27 11.26
C TRP A 204 -10.36 7.07 11.30
N THR A 205 -9.58 7.01 10.21
CA THR A 205 -8.25 7.65 10.12
C THR A 205 -8.21 8.66 8.99
N SER A 206 -7.17 9.48 8.89
CA SER A 206 -6.87 10.25 7.68
C SER A 206 -6.09 9.37 6.70
N THR A 207 -6.20 9.63 5.40
CA THR A 207 -5.33 9.07 4.36
C THR A 207 -3.85 9.42 4.59
N LEU A 208 -3.58 10.47 5.37
CA LEU A 208 -2.23 10.84 5.80
C LEU A 208 -1.65 9.88 6.85
N ASP A 209 -2.51 9.18 7.59
CA ASP A 209 -2.07 8.23 8.61
C ASP A 209 -1.57 6.92 7.97
N PRO A 210 -0.58 6.25 8.58
CA PRO A 210 -0.10 4.95 8.12
C PRO A 210 -1.23 3.93 8.00
N LYS A 211 -1.24 3.16 6.91
CA LYS A 211 -2.18 2.05 6.71
C LYS A 211 -1.57 0.74 7.17
N THR A 212 -2.36 -0.05 7.90
CA THR A 212 -1.91 -1.25 8.59
C THR A 212 -2.27 -2.49 7.80
N PHE A 213 -1.26 -3.28 7.46
CA PHE A 213 -1.41 -4.51 6.67
C PHE A 213 -1.56 -5.75 7.55
N GLY A 214 -1.03 -5.69 8.77
CA GLY A 214 -0.98 -6.80 9.70
C GLY A 214 0.02 -6.56 10.81
N GLU A 215 0.66 -7.62 11.29
CA GLU A 215 1.62 -7.57 12.41
C GLU A 215 2.95 -8.23 12.05
N ALA A 216 4.05 -7.64 12.52
CA ALA A 216 5.37 -8.26 12.47
C ALA A 216 5.46 -9.45 13.44
N ALA A 217 6.55 -10.22 13.39
CA ALA A 217 6.79 -11.31 14.33
C ALA A 217 6.69 -10.88 15.80
N SER A 218 7.11 -9.64 16.12
CA SER A 218 7.01 -9.03 17.45
C SER A 218 5.60 -8.59 17.86
N GLY A 219 4.62 -8.65 16.98
CA GLY A 219 3.30 -8.04 17.20
C GLY A 219 3.27 -6.53 16.97
N ASP A 220 4.37 -5.92 16.54
CA ASP A 220 4.35 -4.54 16.05
C ASP A 220 3.50 -4.43 14.79
N LEU A 221 2.79 -3.31 14.62
CA LEU A 221 1.99 -3.08 13.42
C LEU A 221 2.87 -2.96 12.17
N ALA A 222 2.56 -3.73 11.13
CA ALA A 222 3.16 -3.59 9.81
C ALA A 222 2.40 -2.51 9.05
N GLN A 223 3.00 -1.31 8.96
CA GLN A 223 2.35 -0.12 8.40
C GLN A 223 3.14 0.51 7.26
N ALA A 224 2.43 1.20 6.36
CA ALA A 224 3.05 2.02 5.31
C ALA A 224 2.29 3.33 5.07
N HIS A 225 3.02 4.38 4.69
CA HIS A 225 2.42 5.67 4.33
C HIS A 225 2.04 5.68 2.85
N LEU A 226 0.73 5.61 2.57
CA LEU A 226 0.24 5.43 1.20
C LEU A 226 -0.10 6.73 0.47
N ARG A 227 -0.13 7.88 1.16
CA ARG A 227 -0.46 9.17 0.51
C ARG A 227 0.56 9.58 -0.55
N GLU A 228 1.81 9.23 -0.35
CA GLU A 228 2.93 9.82 -1.08
C GLU A 228 3.49 8.94 -2.20
N SER A 229 3.09 7.68 -2.28
CA SER A 229 3.59 6.80 -3.34
C SER A 229 2.57 5.77 -3.75
N SER A 230 2.65 5.35 -5.02
CA SER A 230 1.98 4.14 -5.47
C SER A 230 2.47 2.91 -4.73
N GLN A 231 1.60 1.91 -4.66
CA GLN A 231 1.88 0.63 -4.03
C GLN A 231 1.85 -0.51 -5.06
N LEU A 232 2.74 -1.48 -4.90
CA LEU A 232 2.70 -2.76 -5.61
C LEU A 232 2.66 -3.92 -4.61
N ILE A 233 1.65 -4.76 -4.74
CA ILE A 233 1.49 -6.00 -3.99
C ILE A 233 1.68 -7.18 -4.96
N VAL A 234 2.70 -8.02 -4.72
CA VAL A 234 2.97 -9.22 -5.52
C VAL A 234 2.79 -10.50 -4.71
N GLY A 235 2.41 -11.57 -5.38
CA GLY A 235 2.37 -12.90 -4.79
C GLY A 235 1.62 -13.91 -5.66
N PRO A 236 2.02 -15.19 -5.65
CA PRO A 236 1.36 -16.22 -6.44
C PRO A 236 -0.09 -16.46 -5.96
N PRO A 237 -0.94 -17.13 -6.77
CA PRO A 237 -2.27 -17.57 -6.36
C PRO A 237 -2.23 -18.30 -5.01
N GLY A 238 -3.20 -18.01 -4.15
CA GLY A 238 -3.29 -18.65 -2.83
C GLY A 238 -2.29 -18.15 -1.78
N SER A 239 -1.41 -17.18 -2.08
CA SER A 239 -0.46 -16.59 -1.11
C SER A 239 -1.12 -15.74 -0.01
N GLY A 240 -2.37 -15.27 -0.23
CA GLY A 240 -3.08 -14.32 0.63
C GLY A 240 -3.20 -12.91 0.05
N LYS A 241 -2.70 -12.68 -1.18
CA LYS A 241 -2.77 -11.38 -1.89
C LYS A 241 -4.18 -10.77 -1.91
N THR A 242 -5.21 -11.53 -2.31
CA THR A 242 -6.59 -11.03 -2.39
C THR A 242 -7.13 -10.61 -1.02
N THR A 243 -6.89 -11.39 0.03
CA THR A 243 -7.22 -11.00 1.41
C THR A 243 -6.50 -9.71 1.80
N GLN A 244 -5.23 -9.54 1.40
CA GLN A 244 -4.49 -8.31 1.69
C GLN A 244 -5.04 -7.09 0.92
N LEU A 245 -5.54 -7.27 -0.31
CA LEU A 245 -6.25 -6.22 -1.04
C LEU A 245 -7.54 -5.83 -0.32
N GLN A 246 -8.29 -6.80 0.23
CA GLN A 246 -9.49 -6.50 1.02
C GLN A 246 -9.16 -5.71 2.31
N VAL A 247 -8.07 -6.08 2.99
CA VAL A 247 -7.55 -5.29 4.14
C VAL A 247 -7.18 -3.88 3.72
N LEU A 248 -6.48 -3.73 2.60
CA LEU A 248 -6.10 -2.43 2.05
C LEU A 248 -7.31 -1.58 1.66
N THR A 249 -8.35 -2.19 1.07
CA THR A 249 -9.62 -1.53 0.80
C THR A 249 -10.26 -1.04 2.10
N ALA A 250 -10.32 -1.85 3.15
CA ALA A 250 -10.84 -1.44 4.45
C ALA A 250 -10.04 -0.25 5.05
N GLU A 251 -8.72 -0.32 5.01
CA GLU A 251 -7.82 0.74 5.48
C GLU A 251 -7.98 2.06 4.73
N CYS A 252 -8.30 2.01 3.43
CA CYS A 252 -8.50 3.19 2.61
C CYS A 252 -9.95 3.72 2.67
N ALA A 253 -10.93 2.83 2.81
CA ALA A 253 -12.35 3.17 2.85
C ALA A 253 -12.76 3.75 4.22
N LYS A 254 -12.18 3.26 5.33
CA LYS A 254 -12.37 3.82 6.68
C LYS A 254 -11.49 5.06 6.91
N THR A 255 -11.59 6.03 6.00
CA THR A 255 -10.88 7.30 6.09
C THR A 255 -11.80 8.51 6.00
N THR A 256 -11.48 9.57 6.76
CA THR A 256 -12.27 10.81 6.82
C THR A 256 -12.06 11.73 5.62
N ASP A 257 -11.15 11.39 4.72
CA ASP A 257 -10.68 12.24 3.61
C ASP A 257 -10.27 11.41 2.38
N GLY A 258 -10.76 10.18 2.24
CA GLY A 258 -10.40 9.27 1.17
C GLY A 258 -11.60 8.63 0.47
N LEU A 259 -11.44 8.38 -0.81
CA LEU A 259 -12.35 7.61 -1.67
C LEU A 259 -11.61 6.40 -2.21
N VAL A 260 -12.33 5.29 -2.37
CA VAL A 260 -11.78 4.07 -2.99
C VAL A 260 -12.46 3.81 -4.32
N TRP A 261 -11.64 3.63 -5.36
CA TRP A 261 -12.04 3.18 -6.69
C TRP A 261 -11.41 1.81 -6.91
N HIS A 262 -12.19 0.82 -7.32
CA HIS A 262 -11.69 -0.49 -7.72
C HIS A 262 -11.64 -0.57 -9.24
N LEU A 263 -10.54 -1.13 -9.75
CA LEU A 263 -10.38 -1.60 -11.11
C LEU A 263 -10.18 -3.11 -11.01
N ASP A 264 -11.18 -3.87 -11.44
CA ASP A 264 -11.30 -5.29 -11.12
C ASP A 264 -11.68 -6.07 -12.38
N LEU A 265 -10.67 -6.35 -13.20
CA LEU A 265 -10.86 -7.01 -14.49
C LEU A 265 -11.24 -8.50 -14.37
N ASN A 266 -11.16 -9.08 -13.16
CA ASN A 266 -11.47 -10.47 -12.92
C ASN A 266 -12.95 -10.65 -12.48
N GLY A 267 -13.86 -10.05 -13.25
CA GLY A 267 -15.30 -10.22 -13.04
C GLY A 267 -15.83 -9.65 -11.72
N GLY A 268 -15.14 -8.69 -11.11
CA GLY A 268 -15.63 -8.00 -9.91
C GLY A 268 -15.36 -8.72 -8.59
N GLY A 269 -14.53 -9.76 -8.53
CA GLY A 269 -14.29 -10.54 -7.30
C GLY A 269 -13.70 -9.76 -6.11
N LEU A 270 -12.90 -8.70 -6.34
CA LEU A 270 -12.45 -7.78 -5.29
C LEU A 270 -13.61 -6.86 -4.85
N SER A 271 -14.44 -6.42 -5.80
CA SER A 271 -15.46 -5.39 -5.62
C SER A 271 -16.77 -5.92 -5.04
N GLN A 272 -17.22 -7.11 -5.44
CA GLN A 272 -18.51 -7.71 -5.10
C GLN A 272 -18.79 -7.67 -3.59
N PRO A 273 -17.88 -8.13 -2.69
CA PRO A 273 -18.19 -8.18 -1.26
C PRO A 273 -18.48 -6.81 -0.62
N TRP A 274 -18.01 -5.71 -1.25
CA TRP A 274 -18.28 -4.35 -0.80
C TRP A 274 -19.56 -3.78 -1.41
N VAL A 275 -19.89 -4.21 -2.63
CA VAL A 275 -21.01 -3.70 -3.42
C VAL A 275 -22.32 -4.40 -3.02
N ASP A 276 -22.26 -5.66 -2.58
CA ASP A 276 -23.40 -6.48 -2.17
C ASP A 276 -24.34 -5.76 -1.20
N ALA A 277 -23.81 -5.16 -0.12
CA ALA A 277 -24.65 -4.46 0.85
C ALA A 277 -25.48 -3.31 0.24
N TRP A 278 -24.99 -2.71 -0.86
CA TRP A 278 -25.69 -1.63 -1.57
C TRP A 278 -26.65 -2.14 -2.64
N ILE A 279 -26.31 -3.24 -3.33
CA ILE A 279 -27.20 -3.91 -4.29
C ILE A 279 -28.40 -4.52 -3.55
N ASP A 280 -28.14 -5.21 -2.43
CA ASP A 280 -29.16 -5.78 -1.54
C ASP A 280 -30.05 -4.73 -0.84
N GLY A 281 -29.76 -3.43 -1.01
CA GLY A 281 -30.50 -2.34 -0.37
C GLY A 281 -30.28 -2.19 1.14
N LYS A 282 -29.32 -2.90 1.74
CA LYS A 282 -28.95 -2.76 3.16
C LYS A 282 -28.37 -1.37 3.46
N VAL A 283 -27.74 -0.75 2.46
CA VAL A 283 -27.28 0.64 2.51
C VAL A 283 -27.75 1.42 1.29
N GLN A 284 -27.95 2.73 1.47
CA GLN A 284 -28.42 3.62 0.40
C GLN A 284 -27.31 4.04 -0.57
N ARG A 285 -26.05 3.92 -0.15
CA ARG A 285 -24.89 4.41 -0.88
C ARG A 285 -23.83 3.34 -1.02
N CYS A 286 -23.25 3.23 -2.20
CA CYS A 286 -22.16 2.27 -2.44
C CYS A 286 -20.93 2.63 -1.57
N PRO A 287 -20.39 1.68 -0.78
CA PRO A 287 -19.19 1.87 0.02
C PRO A 287 -17.95 2.16 -0.83
N ILE A 288 -17.86 1.56 -2.02
CA ILE A 288 -16.83 1.84 -3.02
C ILE A 288 -17.35 2.96 -3.93
N ASP A 289 -16.54 4.01 -4.12
CA ASP A 289 -17.00 5.16 -4.88
C ASP A 289 -17.12 4.85 -6.38
N TRP A 290 -16.23 4.00 -6.91
CA TRP A 290 -16.29 3.52 -8.28
C TRP A 290 -15.83 2.06 -8.37
N PRO A 291 -16.76 1.08 -8.42
CA PRO A 291 -16.43 -0.32 -8.65
C PRO A 291 -16.45 -0.61 -10.16
N ALA A 292 -15.28 -0.60 -10.82
CA ALA A 292 -15.16 -0.90 -12.24
C ALA A 292 -14.80 -2.38 -12.45
N SER A 293 -15.74 -3.20 -12.92
CA SER A 293 -15.55 -4.66 -13.16
C SER A 293 -15.28 -5.04 -14.61
N THR A 294 -15.41 -4.12 -15.56
CA THR A 294 -15.19 -4.37 -16.99
C THR A 294 -14.02 -3.56 -17.53
N GLU A 295 -13.46 -3.98 -18.65
CA GLU A 295 -12.38 -3.25 -19.34
C GLU A 295 -12.79 -1.81 -19.65
N ASP A 296 -13.96 -1.62 -20.25
CA ASP A 296 -14.43 -0.29 -20.65
C ASP A 296 -14.69 0.61 -19.44
N GLU A 297 -15.24 0.05 -18.36
CA GLU A 297 -15.43 0.81 -17.13
C GLU A 297 -14.10 1.18 -16.48
N CYS A 298 -13.10 0.29 -16.53
CA CYS A 298 -11.75 0.59 -16.06
C CYS A 298 -11.11 1.72 -16.87
N VAL A 299 -11.26 1.72 -18.20
CA VAL A 299 -10.78 2.79 -19.08
C VAL A 299 -11.48 4.12 -18.74
N ARG A 300 -12.79 4.11 -18.51
CA ARG A 300 -13.56 5.31 -18.10
C ARG A 300 -13.07 5.85 -16.76
N ALA A 301 -12.94 4.98 -15.75
CA ALA A 301 -12.45 5.34 -14.43
C ALA A 301 -11.03 5.94 -14.50
N LEU A 302 -10.11 5.32 -15.24
CA LEU A 302 -8.74 5.82 -15.39
C LEU A 302 -8.68 7.17 -16.11
N LYS A 303 -9.44 7.33 -17.20
CA LYS A 303 -9.54 8.63 -17.91
C LYS A 303 -10.11 9.71 -16.99
N ALA A 304 -11.14 9.41 -16.21
CA ALA A 304 -11.69 10.34 -15.22
C ALA A 304 -10.67 10.70 -14.13
N ALA A 305 -9.94 9.71 -13.59
CA ALA A 305 -8.88 9.92 -12.61
C ALA A 305 -7.77 10.86 -13.16
N ILE A 306 -7.35 10.67 -14.40
CA ILE A 306 -6.36 11.53 -15.08
C ILE A 306 -6.89 12.96 -15.25
N ARG A 307 -8.15 13.12 -15.71
CA ARG A 307 -8.79 14.45 -15.82
C ARG A 307 -8.85 15.16 -14.47
N ILE A 308 -9.25 14.46 -13.42
CA ILE A 308 -9.25 14.96 -12.03
C ILE A 308 -7.83 15.40 -11.63
N ALA A 309 -6.84 14.53 -11.82
CA ALA A 309 -5.47 14.80 -11.42
C ALA A 309 -4.90 16.06 -12.12
N LYS A 310 -5.15 16.21 -13.43
CA LYS A 310 -4.75 17.41 -14.19
C LYS A 310 -5.49 18.66 -13.72
N HIS A 311 -6.80 18.58 -13.48
CA HIS A 311 -7.61 19.72 -13.05
C HIS A 311 -7.25 20.19 -11.64
N ARG A 312 -7.01 19.27 -10.69
CA ARG A 312 -6.61 19.62 -9.31
C ARG A 312 -5.34 20.48 -9.27
N LYS A 313 -4.40 20.27 -10.20
CA LYS A 313 -3.16 21.08 -10.32
C LYS A 313 -3.41 22.55 -10.65
N THR A 314 -4.54 22.88 -11.26
CA THR A 314 -4.92 24.27 -11.58
C THR A 314 -5.94 24.81 -10.58
N ALA A 315 -6.99 24.04 -10.28
CA ALA A 315 -8.09 24.45 -9.41
C ALA A 315 -7.64 24.76 -7.97
N TYR A 316 -6.68 24.00 -7.43
CA TYR A 316 -6.27 24.10 -6.02
C TYR A 316 -4.90 24.73 -5.80
N ARG A 317 -4.36 25.46 -6.79
CA ARG A 317 -3.08 26.20 -6.66
C ARG A 317 -3.07 27.16 -5.48
N LYS A 318 -4.20 27.86 -5.25
CA LYS A 318 -4.36 28.80 -4.14
C LYS A 318 -4.25 28.07 -2.79
N ARG A 319 -5.02 26.99 -2.59
CA ARG A 319 -4.98 26.15 -1.39
C ARG A 319 -3.56 25.65 -1.08
N LYS A 320 -2.86 25.17 -2.10
CA LYS A 320 -1.46 24.69 -1.96
C LYS A 320 -0.50 25.79 -1.54
N ARG A 321 -0.63 27.00 -2.10
CA ARG A 321 0.18 28.18 -1.71
C ARG A 321 -0.13 28.64 -0.30
N GLU A 322 -1.41 28.71 0.08
CA GLU A 322 -1.86 29.14 1.40
C GLU A 322 -1.40 28.19 2.50
N ALA A 323 -1.44 26.87 2.25
CA ALA A 323 -0.94 25.86 3.17
C ALA A 323 0.60 25.75 3.20
N ASN A 324 1.31 26.39 2.27
CA ASN A 324 2.77 26.34 2.14
C ASN A 324 3.36 24.91 2.12
N VAL A 325 2.76 24.03 1.31
CA VAL A 325 3.19 22.63 1.18
C VAL A 325 3.44 22.21 -0.27
N SER A 326 4.27 21.18 -0.43
CA SER A 326 4.65 20.64 -1.74
C SER A 326 3.64 19.66 -2.34
N LEU A 327 2.75 19.08 -1.52
CA LEU A 327 1.67 18.19 -1.94
C LEU A 327 0.32 18.87 -1.75
N LEU A 328 -0.69 18.50 -2.53
CA LEU A 328 -2.05 19.03 -2.35
C LEU A 328 -2.58 18.69 -0.93
N PRO A 329 -2.93 19.69 -0.10
CA PRO A 329 -3.57 19.45 1.19
C PRO A 329 -4.96 18.84 0.99
N ILE A 330 -5.14 17.62 1.47
CA ILE A 330 -6.42 16.88 1.42
C ILE A 330 -7.26 17.12 2.68
N GLY A 331 -8.52 16.74 2.62
CA GLY A 331 -9.47 16.80 3.72
C GLY A 331 -10.83 16.26 3.28
N ALA A 332 -11.82 16.28 4.17
CA ALA A 332 -13.17 15.81 3.83
C ALA A 332 -13.81 16.57 2.65
N ASP A 333 -13.41 17.83 2.45
CA ASP A 333 -13.88 18.71 1.37
C ASP A 333 -13.08 18.54 0.05
N LEU A 334 -11.93 17.87 0.11
CA LEU A 334 -11.05 17.58 -1.02
C LEU A 334 -10.37 16.22 -0.79
N PRO A 335 -11.10 15.11 -1.01
CA PRO A 335 -10.62 13.80 -0.63
C PRO A 335 -9.54 13.27 -1.59
N ALA A 336 -8.64 12.45 -1.04
CA ALA A 336 -7.75 11.63 -1.82
C ALA A 336 -8.52 10.51 -2.54
N ILE A 337 -8.05 10.08 -3.71
CA ILE A 337 -8.62 8.97 -4.46
C ILE A 337 -7.61 7.82 -4.45
N SER A 338 -8.03 6.69 -3.89
CA SER A 338 -7.27 5.45 -3.85
C SER A 338 -7.78 4.51 -4.93
N VAL A 339 -7.03 4.41 -6.03
CA VAL A 339 -7.34 3.53 -7.15
C VAL A 339 -6.65 2.20 -6.90
N ILE A 340 -7.43 1.15 -6.63
CA ILE A 340 -6.96 -0.21 -6.34
C ILE A 340 -7.24 -1.07 -7.57
N LEU A 341 -6.18 -1.63 -8.15
CA LEU A 341 -6.22 -2.51 -9.31
C LEU A 341 -5.94 -3.95 -8.87
N ASP A 342 -6.92 -4.85 -9.01
CA ASP A 342 -6.66 -6.28 -8.91
C ASP A 342 -6.24 -6.88 -10.27
N GLU A 343 -5.45 -7.94 -10.20
CA GLU A 343 -4.90 -8.65 -11.35
C GLU A 343 -4.28 -7.75 -12.42
N GLY A 344 -3.24 -7.02 -12.00
CA GLY A 344 -2.41 -6.21 -12.87
C GLY A 344 -1.98 -6.94 -14.15
N ALA A 345 -1.83 -8.27 -14.15
CA ALA A 345 -1.53 -9.08 -15.33
C ALA A 345 -2.49 -8.86 -16.52
N GLN A 346 -3.80 -8.91 -16.28
CA GLN A 346 -4.82 -8.69 -17.31
C GLN A 346 -4.86 -7.21 -17.72
N ALA A 347 -4.65 -6.32 -16.76
CA ALA A 347 -4.56 -4.89 -17.02
C ALA A 347 -3.29 -4.50 -17.79
N THR A 348 -2.18 -5.21 -17.55
CA THR A 348 -0.87 -4.92 -18.13
C THR A 348 -0.63 -5.59 -19.48
N SER A 349 -1.42 -6.61 -19.81
CA SER A 349 -1.54 -7.11 -21.18
C SER A 349 -2.50 -6.26 -22.03
N ASN A 350 -3.36 -5.46 -21.39
CA ASN A 350 -4.32 -4.62 -22.08
C ASN A 350 -3.68 -3.30 -22.60
N ARG A 351 -3.58 -3.18 -23.93
CA ARG A 351 -2.98 -2.03 -24.61
C ARG A 351 -3.72 -0.70 -24.37
N LYS A 352 -4.99 -0.72 -23.97
CA LYS A 352 -5.76 0.49 -23.64
C LYS A 352 -5.52 0.96 -22.20
N ILE A 353 -5.27 0.04 -21.28
CA ILE A 353 -5.18 0.33 -19.84
C ILE A 353 -3.76 0.73 -19.42
N VAL A 354 -2.72 0.04 -19.94
CA VAL A 354 -1.31 0.32 -19.57
C VAL A 354 -0.93 1.78 -19.71
N PRO A 355 -1.16 2.46 -20.86
CA PRO A 355 -0.75 3.85 -21.02
C PRO A 355 -1.43 4.78 -20.01
N LEU A 356 -2.67 4.47 -19.64
CA LEU A 356 -3.43 5.24 -18.66
C LEU A 356 -2.92 5.03 -17.23
N LEU A 357 -2.55 3.79 -16.87
CA LEU A 357 -1.93 3.50 -15.58
C LEU A 357 -0.58 4.21 -15.44
N GLU A 358 0.25 4.17 -16.47
CA GLU A 358 1.54 4.86 -16.51
C GLU A 358 1.36 6.38 -16.42
N GLU A 359 0.45 6.95 -17.20
CA GLU A 359 0.16 8.39 -17.13
C GLU A 359 -0.32 8.78 -15.73
N LEU A 360 -1.28 8.04 -15.16
CA LEU A 360 -1.81 8.31 -13.82
C LEU A 360 -0.69 8.28 -12.77
N GLN A 361 0.13 7.22 -12.75
CA GLN A 361 1.22 7.10 -11.79
C GLN A 361 2.23 8.25 -11.92
N ASN A 362 2.51 8.70 -13.13
CA ASN A 362 3.47 9.77 -13.38
C ASN A 362 2.97 11.16 -12.96
N ILE A 363 1.68 11.45 -13.09
CA ILE A 363 1.17 12.82 -12.91
C ILE A 363 0.45 13.05 -11.58
N ALA A 364 -0.06 12.00 -10.93
CA ALA A 364 -1.18 12.15 -10.01
C ALA A 364 -0.84 12.16 -8.50
N ARG A 365 0.40 11.81 -8.13
CA ARG A 365 0.91 11.85 -6.74
C ARG A 365 0.61 13.18 -6.03
N ASP A 366 0.93 14.29 -6.69
CA ASP A 366 0.73 15.63 -6.14
C ASP A 366 -0.75 15.94 -5.92
N SER A 367 -1.61 15.49 -6.85
CA SER A 367 -3.05 15.74 -6.88
C SER A 367 -3.88 14.80 -5.99
N ALA A 368 -3.22 14.00 -5.14
CA ALA A 368 -3.86 13.05 -4.24
C ALA A 368 -4.72 11.99 -4.96
N VAL A 369 -4.28 11.51 -6.12
CA VAL A 369 -4.87 10.33 -6.76
C VAL A 369 -3.76 9.28 -6.85
N ILE A 370 -3.92 8.18 -6.10
CA ILE A 370 -2.85 7.21 -5.83
C ILE A 370 -3.25 5.83 -6.36
N LEU A 371 -2.39 5.28 -7.21
CA LEU A 371 -2.52 3.93 -7.76
C LEU A 371 -1.93 2.87 -6.82
N ARG A 372 -2.68 1.80 -6.59
CA ARG A 372 -2.27 0.62 -5.84
C ARG A 372 -2.54 -0.60 -6.73
N LEU A 373 -1.49 -1.28 -7.15
CA LEU A 373 -1.62 -2.40 -8.09
C LEU A 373 -1.26 -3.73 -7.43
N SER A 374 -1.99 -4.77 -7.83
CA SER A 374 -1.71 -6.16 -7.49
C SER A 374 -1.14 -6.87 -8.72
N ALA A 375 -0.18 -7.77 -8.56
CA ALA A 375 0.31 -8.63 -9.64
C ALA A 375 0.67 -10.03 -9.09
N LEU A 376 0.70 -11.05 -9.96
CA LEU A 376 1.12 -12.39 -9.54
C LEU A 376 2.65 -12.48 -9.36
N SER A 377 3.38 -11.75 -10.19
CA SER A 377 4.83 -11.70 -10.22
C SER A 377 5.30 -10.30 -10.61
N PRO A 378 6.46 -9.82 -10.13
CA PRO A 378 7.05 -8.53 -10.47
C PRO A 378 7.84 -8.55 -11.80
N THR A 379 7.66 -9.56 -12.65
CA THR A 379 8.30 -9.66 -13.96
C THR A 379 7.91 -8.50 -14.86
N GLY A 380 8.77 -8.17 -15.83
CA GLY A 380 8.54 -7.03 -16.74
C GLY A 380 7.26 -7.14 -17.55
N ASP A 381 6.81 -8.36 -17.84
CA ASP A 381 5.59 -8.64 -18.59
C ASP A 381 4.31 -8.38 -17.77
N MET A 382 4.43 -8.40 -16.43
CA MET A 382 3.31 -8.29 -15.49
C MET A 382 3.28 -6.94 -14.78
N VAL A 383 4.44 -6.30 -14.62
CA VAL A 383 4.53 -4.91 -14.17
C VAL A 383 5.64 -4.20 -14.95
N PRO A 384 5.29 -3.26 -15.84
CA PRO A 384 6.25 -2.51 -16.62
C PRO A 384 7.36 -1.87 -15.75
N PRO A 385 8.62 -1.84 -16.21
CA PRO A 385 9.73 -1.23 -15.47
C PRO A 385 9.49 0.20 -14.97
N PRO A 386 8.84 1.11 -15.74
CA PRO A 386 8.52 2.45 -15.25
C PRO A 386 7.62 2.42 -14.00
N MET A 387 6.62 1.54 -13.99
CA MET A 387 5.68 1.42 -12.86
C MET A 387 6.36 0.87 -11.61
N ARG A 388 7.26 -0.10 -11.77
CA ARG A 388 8.08 -0.66 -10.67
C ARG A 388 8.98 0.40 -10.03
N ARG A 389 9.58 1.26 -10.85
CA ARG A 389 10.46 2.35 -10.40
C ARG A 389 9.70 3.43 -9.62
N ASN A 390 8.50 3.76 -10.06
CA ASN A 390 7.67 4.82 -9.48
C ASN A 390 6.76 4.32 -8.34
N THR A 391 7.04 3.13 -7.81
CA THR A 391 6.35 2.55 -6.66
C THR A 391 7.23 2.69 -5.42
N GLY A 392 6.73 3.37 -4.39
CA GLY A 392 7.46 3.62 -3.14
C GLY A 392 7.20 2.54 -2.08
N THR A 393 5.96 2.03 -2.02
CA THR A 393 5.57 0.95 -1.09
C THR A 393 5.47 -0.38 -1.84
N ARG A 394 6.16 -1.41 -1.37
CA ARG A 394 6.16 -2.73 -1.99
C ARG A 394 5.79 -3.79 -0.99
N THR A 395 4.98 -4.75 -1.41
CA THR A 395 4.59 -5.91 -0.61
C THR A 395 4.82 -7.16 -1.45
N ALA A 396 5.56 -8.14 -0.94
CA ALA A 396 5.63 -9.47 -1.54
C ALA A 396 5.08 -10.49 -0.56
N MET A 397 3.99 -11.15 -0.94
CA MET A 397 3.41 -12.25 -0.18
C MET A 397 4.26 -13.51 -0.37
N TYR A 398 4.12 -14.44 0.57
CA TYR A 398 4.83 -15.71 0.57
C TYR A 398 4.78 -16.41 -0.79
N SER A 399 5.95 -16.85 -1.25
CA SER A 399 6.15 -17.60 -2.49
C SER A 399 7.17 -18.72 -2.25
N PRO A 400 6.92 -19.95 -2.74
CA PRO A 400 7.93 -21.01 -2.75
C PRO A 400 9.20 -20.61 -3.54
N ASP A 401 9.03 -19.76 -4.55
CA ASP A 401 10.12 -19.17 -5.33
C ASP A 401 10.58 -17.87 -4.68
N GLU A 402 11.79 -17.89 -4.09
CA GLU A 402 12.41 -16.76 -3.40
C GLU A 402 12.87 -15.64 -4.36
N GLU A 403 12.96 -15.91 -5.67
CA GLU A 403 13.29 -14.87 -6.66
C GLU A 403 12.28 -13.72 -6.63
N LEU A 404 11.04 -13.99 -6.19
CA LEU A 404 10.01 -12.98 -5.98
C LEU A 404 10.47 -11.85 -5.04
N TYR A 405 11.25 -12.18 -4.01
CA TYR A 405 11.68 -11.21 -2.99
C TYR A 405 12.77 -10.27 -3.51
N SER A 406 13.51 -10.65 -4.56
CA SER A 406 14.53 -9.81 -5.18
C SER A 406 13.97 -8.46 -5.67
N PHE A 407 12.67 -8.41 -6.00
CA PHE A 407 11.98 -7.18 -6.38
C PHE A 407 11.84 -6.16 -5.23
N LEU A 408 11.78 -6.63 -3.98
CA LEU A 408 11.67 -5.76 -2.81
C LEU A 408 12.99 -5.04 -2.54
N SER A 409 14.10 -5.74 -2.76
CA SER A 409 15.43 -5.18 -2.74
C SER A 409 15.67 -4.37 -4.00
N GLY A 410 15.42 -3.06 -3.92
CA GLY A 410 16.34 -2.16 -4.61
C GLY A 410 17.79 -2.54 -4.22
N TRP A 411 18.78 -2.23 -5.05
CA TRP A 411 20.22 -2.53 -4.90
C TRP A 411 20.89 -2.18 -3.54
N THR A 412 20.12 -1.73 -2.55
CA THR A 412 20.50 -1.21 -1.23
C THR A 412 20.12 -2.09 -0.04
N ALA A 413 19.36 -3.18 -0.20
CA ALA A 413 19.01 -4.05 0.93
C ALA A 413 20.07 -5.15 1.14
N GLY A 414 21.07 -4.88 1.97
CA GLY A 414 22.16 -5.82 2.28
C GLY A 414 21.79 -7.06 3.11
N ARG A 415 20.51 -7.45 3.19
CA ARG A 415 20.04 -8.67 3.85
C ARG A 415 19.30 -9.53 2.84
N ALA A 416 19.73 -10.79 2.69
CA ALA A 416 18.99 -11.79 1.93
C ALA A 416 17.62 -12.01 2.60
N MET A 417 16.54 -11.82 1.85
CA MET A 417 15.19 -12.18 2.27
C MET A 417 14.93 -13.60 1.81
N GLY A 418 14.49 -14.46 2.72
CA GLY A 418 14.20 -15.86 2.42
C GLY A 418 12.89 -16.32 3.03
N ASN A 419 12.46 -17.52 2.64
CA ASN A 419 11.27 -18.15 3.19
C ASN A 419 11.41 -18.47 4.69
N ASP A 420 12.63 -18.61 5.20
CA ASP A 420 12.91 -18.83 6.62
C ASP A 420 12.51 -17.66 7.52
N ASP A 421 12.36 -16.45 6.97
CA ASP A 421 11.85 -15.28 7.70
C ASP A 421 10.31 -15.25 7.78
N LEU A 422 9.63 -16.16 7.09
CA LEU A 422 8.18 -16.20 6.91
C LEU A 422 7.59 -17.49 7.49
N ALA A 423 6.28 -17.50 7.70
CA ALA A 423 5.55 -18.65 8.26
C ALA A 423 4.56 -19.27 7.26
N GLY A 424 4.85 -19.15 5.96
CA GLY A 424 4.02 -19.68 4.88
C GLY A 424 2.90 -18.74 4.44
N LYS A 425 1.84 -19.31 3.86
CA LYS A 425 0.68 -18.59 3.31
C LYS A 425 0.12 -17.54 4.29
N GLY A 426 -0.15 -16.34 3.79
CA GLY A 426 -0.67 -15.21 4.58
C GLY A 426 0.42 -14.39 5.27
N THR A 427 1.69 -14.76 5.15
CA THR A 427 2.82 -13.91 5.51
C THR A 427 3.44 -13.28 4.28
N GLY A 428 4.24 -12.23 4.48
CA GLY A 428 4.97 -11.57 3.40
C GLY A 428 5.95 -10.55 3.95
N PHE A 429 6.59 -9.82 3.06
CA PHE A 429 7.46 -8.69 3.37
C PHE A 429 6.82 -7.38 2.93
N LEU A 430 6.92 -6.37 3.78
CA LEU A 430 6.50 -5.00 3.51
C LEU A 430 7.72 -4.08 3.47
N VAL A 431 7.83 -3.27 2.42
CA VAL A 431 8.83 -2.21 2.29
C VAL A 431 8.08 -0.89 2.13
N ASP A 432 8.31 0.06 3.03
CA ASP A 432 7.79 1.42 2.92
C ASP A 432 8.90 2.40 2.54
N GLN A 433 8.69 3.16 1.46
CA GLN A 433 9.58 4.22 0.94
C GLN A 433 11.08 3.85 0.88
N GLY A 434 11.42 2.61 0.53
CA GLY A 434 12.81 2.15 0.46
C GLY A 434 13.48 1.83 1.81
N GLY A 435 12.68 1.71 2.87
CA GLY A 435 13.11 1.18 4.16
C GLY A 435 13.51 -0.31 4.10
N ALA A 436 13.94 -0.84 5.25
CA ALA A 436 14.27 -2.26 5.35
C ALA A 436 12.99 -3.12 5.21
N PRO A 437 13.06 -4.26 4.49
CA PRO A 437 11.95 -5.20 4.42
C PRO A 437 11.52 -5.69 5.81
N LEU A 438 10.22 -5.59 6.08
CA LEU A 438 9.59 -6.03 7.31
C LEU A 438 8.80 -7.33 7.06
N PRO A 439 9.20 -8.48 7.60
CA PRO A 439 8.36 -9.67 7.59
C PRO A 439 7.11 -9.44 8.45
N PHE A 440 5.95 -9.77 7.91
CA PHE A 440 4.66 -9.58 8.58
C PHE A 440 3.67 -10.70 8.26
N ARG A 441 2.70 -10.86 9.17
CA ARG A 441 1.48 -11.64 9.00
C ARG A 441 0.36 -10.70 8.59
N GLY A 442 -0.18 -10.89 7.40
CA GLY A 442 -1.32 -10.10 6.93
C GLY A 442 -2.55 -10.37 7.79
N TYR A 443 -3.35 -9.34 8.01
CA TYR A 443 -4.65 -9.53 8.64
C TYR A 443 -5.55 -10.40 7.75
N ASN A 444 -6.31 -11.27 8.39
CA ASN A 444 -7.37 -12.02 7.75
C ASN A 444 -8.68 -11.24 7.90
N ILE A 445 -9.29 -10.90 6.78
CA ILE A 445 -10.60 -10.25 6.72
C ILE A 445 -11.58 -11.18 6.03
N THR A 446 -12.71 -11.46 6.68
CA THR A 446 -13.73 -12.38 6.15
C THR A 446 -14.82 -11.61 5.40
N PRO A 447 -15.59 -12.25 4.51
CA PRO A 447 -16.71 -11.58 3.82
C PRO A 447 -17.72 -10.93 4.78
N ALA A 448 -18.07 -11.61 5.88
CA ALA A 448 -18.96 -11.04 6.90
C ALA A 448 -18.38 -9.78 7.56
N MET A 449 -17.06 -9.74 7.78
CA MET A 449 -16.39 -8.53 8.28
C MET A 449 -16.39 -7.42 7.23
N ILE A 450 -16.21 -7.74 5.95
CA ILE A 450 -16.31 -6.77 4.86
C ILE A 450 -17.71 -6.15 4.84
N GLU A 451 -18.77 -6.95 4.94
CA GLU A 451 -20.14 -6.45 4.99
C GLU A 451 -20.37 -5.50 6.18
N GLU A 452 -19.94 -5.87 7.40
CA GLU A 452 -19.99 -5.00 8.59
C GLU A 452 -19.28 -3.66 8.34
N ILE A 453 -18.09 -3.69 7.74
CA ILE A 453 -17.30 -2.49 7.43
C ILE A 453 -17.95 -1.68 6.31
N ALA A 454 -18.48 -2.33 5.28
CA ALA A 454 -19.17 -1.72 4.15
C ALA A 454 -20.36 -0.88 4.63
N VAL A 455 -21.12 -1.38 5.62
CA VAL A 455 -22.22 -0.64 6.23
C VAL A 455 -21.74 0.63 6.94
N ASP A 456 -20.64 0.54 7.70
CA ASP A 456 -20.03 1.71 8.36
C ASP A 456 -19.49 2.73 7.33
N VAL A 457 -18.80 2.24 6.30
CA VAL A 457 -18.23 3.07 5.22
C VAL A 457 -19.33 3.78 4.44
N ALA A 458 -20.41 3.09 4.05
CA ALA A 458 -21.50 3.70 3.28
C ALA A 458 -22.13 4.90 3.99
N ARG A 459 -22.20 4.87 5.32
CA ARG A 459 -22.78 5.94 6.15
C ARG A 459 -21.87 7.17 6.26
N ASN A 460 -20.56 6.97 6.27
CA ASN A 460 -19.58 7.96 6.70
C ASN A 460 -18.62 8.43 5.60
N ARG A 461 -18.56 7.71 4.47
CA ARG A 461 -17.71 8.02 3.31
C ARG A 461 -17.87 9.48 2.87
N VAL A 462 -16.78 10.13 2.50
CA VAL A 462 -16.80 11.50 1.93
C VAL A 462 -17.29 11.52 0.49
N GLU A 463 -17.65 12.69 -0.05
CA GLU A 463 -18.01 12.86 -1.46
C GLU A 463 -16.86 13.48 -2.26
N LEU A 464 -16.77 13.17 -3.55
CA LEU A 464 -15.80 13.82 -4.42
C LEU A 464 -16.08 15.32 -4.51
N ASP A 465 -15.04 16.13 -4.38
CA ASP A 465 -15.13 17.59 -4.43
C ASP A 465 -15.72 18.10 -5.76
N LEU A 466 -16.34 19.28 -5.72
CA LEU A 466 -17.08 19.82 -6.86
C LEU A 466 -16.19 20.03 -8.10
N ALA A 467 -14.95 20.50 -7.92
CA ALA A 467 -14.05 20.75 -9.05
C ALA A 467 -13.63 19.45 -9.74
N SER A 468 -13.30 18.43 -8.95
CA SER A 468 -12.94 17.11 -9.44
C SER A 468 -14.14 16.41 -10.06
N ARG A 469 -15.33 16.52 -9.49
CA ARG A 469 -16.56 15.99 -10.08
C ARG A 469 -16.85 16.57 -11.47
N LYS A 470 -16.69 17.90 -11.63
CA LYS A 470 -16.80 18.57 -12.93
C LYS A 470 -15.76 18.08 -13.93
N ALA A 471 -14.51 17.91 -13.50
CA ALA A 471 -13.44 17.38 -14.36
C ALA A 471 -13.65 15.91 -14.75
N ALA A 472 -14.27 15.12 -13.87
CA ALA A 472 -14.59 13.73 -14.11
C ALA A 472 -15.71 13.57 -15.14
N GLY A 473 -16.67 14.51 -15.18
CA GLY A 473 -17.72 14.57 -16.21
C GLY A 473 -18.75 13.45 -16.09
N ASP A 474 -19.44 13.17 -17.21
CA ASP A 474 -20.59 12.27 -17.24
C ASP A 474 -20.24 10.83 -16.88
N ASP A 475 -19.03 10.36 -17.23
CA ASP A 475 -18.53 9.04 -16.84
C ASP A 475 -18.65 8.83 -15.32
N TYR A 476 -18.27 9.85 -14.53
CA TYR A 476 -18.38 9.78 -13.07
C TYR A 476 -19.82 9.91 -12.61
N ALA A 477 -20.60 10.83 -13.20
CA ALA A 477 -21.99 11.07 -12.80
C ALA A 477 -22.87 9.81 -12.93
N THR A 478 -22.62 8.99 -13.96
CA THR A 478 -23.43 7.82 -14.33
C THR A 478 -22.85 6.48 -13.85
N ARG A 479 -21.71 6.49 -13.14
CA ARG A 479 -20.99 5.27 -12.71
C ARG A 479 -21.81 4.31 -11.88
N TRP A 480 -22.69 4.81 -11.01
CA TRP A 480 -23.50 3.94 -10.15
C TRP A 480 -24.60 3.23 -10.92
N SER A 481 -25.19 3.88 -11.93
CA SER A 481 -26.18 3.23 -12.79
C SER A 481 -25.54 2.05 -13.52
N ARG A 482 -24.34 2.25 -14.08
CA ARG A 482 -23.57 1.16 -14.72
C ARG A 482 -23.12 0.10 -13.73
N ALA A 483 -22.70 0.49 -12.53
CA ALA A 483 -22.33 -0.47 -11.48
C ALA A 483 -23.52 -1.34 -11.05
N ARG A 484 -24.75 -0.80 -11.00
CA ARG A 484 -25.93 -1.65 -10.72
C ARG A 484 -26.11 -2.71 -11.80
N VAL A 485 -26.07 -2.32 -13.07
CA VAL A 485 -26.17 -3.28 -14.19
C VAL A 485 -25.06 -4.33 -14.12
N ALA A 486 -23.83 -3.94 -13.79
CA ALA A 486 -22.68 -4.84 -13.78
C ALA A 486 -22.62 -5.80 -12.58
N PHE A 487 -23.30 -5.51 -11.47
CA PHE A 487 -23.16 -6.26 -10.20
C PHE A 487 -24.48 -6.81 -9.66
N ASP A 488 -25.62 -6.42 -10.23
CA ASP A 488 -26.94 -6.94 -9.86
C ASP A 488 -27.33 -8.10 -10.81
N PRO A 489 -27.28 -9.36 -10.35
CA PRO A 489 -27.64 -10.51 -11.18
C PRO A 489 -29.13 -10.52 -11.57
N SER A 490 -29.99 -9.75 -10.89
CA SER A 490 -31.40 -9.62 -11.28
C SER A 490 -31.62 -8.65 -12.44
N MET A 491 -30.58 -7.92 -12.84
CA MET A 491 -30.53 -7.07 -14.03
C MET A 491 -29.86 -7.78 -15.21
N GLU A 492 -29.85 -9.12 -15.23
CA GLU A 492 -29.43 -9.89 -16.41
C GLU A 492 -30.13 -9.35 -17.66
N ASP A 493 -29.31 -9.09 -18.67
CA ASP A 493 -29.68 -8.53 -19.97
C ASP A 493 -30.87 -9.31 -20.55
N ASP A 494 -32.02 -8.66 -20.75
CA ASP A 494 -33.11 -9.17 -21.58
C ASP A 494 -32.67 -9.33 -23.07
N SER A 495 -31.39 -9.17 -23.39
CA SER A 495 -30.80 -9.52 -24.69
C SER A 495 -30.55 -11.05 -24.78
N VAL A 496 -31.63 -11.82 -24.73
CA VAL A 496 -31.65 -13.17 -25.32
C VAL A 496 -31.99 -13.01 -26.80
N ASP A 497 -31.03 -13.23 -27.68
CA ASP A 497 -31.19 -13.64 -29.08
C ASP A 497 -32.47 -13.18 -29.81
N GLU A 498 -32.73 -11.87 -29.90
CA GLU A 498 -33.48 -11.35 -31.04
C GLU A 498 -32.47 -11.03 -32.14
N GLU A 499 -32.38 -11.94 -33.11
CA GLU A 499 -32.00 -11.60 -34.49
C GLU A 499 -32.89 -10.42 -34.91
N LEU A 500 -32.43 -9.20 -34.63
CA LEU A 500 -33.00 -7.99 -35.19
C LEU A 500 -32.68 -8.02 -36.67
N ASP A 501 -33.69 -8.44 -37.44
CA ASP A 501 -33.69 -8.39 -38.89
C ASP A 501 -33.33 -6.97 -39.31
N SER A 502 -32.23 -6.82 -40.05
CA SER A 502 -31.64 -5.53 -40.41
C SER A 502 -32.58 -4.64 -41.23
N ASP A 503 -33.69 -5.20 -41.69
CA ASP A 503 -34.69 -4.54 -42.51
C ASP A 503 -35.71 -3.76 -41.65
N ASP A 504 -36.02 -4.22 -40.43
CA ASP A 504 -36.99 -3.53 -39.55
C ASP A 504 -36.42 -2.25 -38.92
N VAL A 505 -35.10 -2.20 -38.69
CA VAL A 505 -34.43 -1.01 -38.13
C VAL A 505 -34.28 0.09 -39.19
N MET A 506 -34.13 -0.28 -40.47
CA MET A 506 -34.01 0.68 -41.56
C MET A 506 -35.38 1.27 -41.96
N ASP A 507 -36.46 0.49 -41.88
CA ASP A 507 -37.82 0.99 -42.11
C ASP A 507 -38.30 1.88 -40.95
N ALA A 508 -37.95 1.56 -39.70
CA ALA A 508 -38.27 2.41 -38.54
C ALA A 508 -37.51 3.76 -38.56
N LEU A 509 -36.26 3.79 -39.05
CA LEU A 509 -35.47 5.01 -39.14
C LEU A 509 -35.91 5.93 -40.29
N ALA A 510 -36.50 5.35 -41.35
CA ALA A 510 -37.04 6.10 -42.50
C ALA A 510 -38.38 6.77 -42.19
N ASP A 511 -39.20 6.18 -41.32
CA ASP A 511 -40.50 6.75 -40.90
C ASP A 511 -40.34 7.87 -39.84
N GLU A 512 -39.27 7.85 -39.04
CA GLU A 512 -39.02 8.83 -37.97
C GLU A 512 -38.26 10.09 -38.46
N LEU A 513 -37.60 10.02 -39.63
CA LEU A 513 -36.89 11.13 -40.25
C LEU A 513 -37.66 11.66 -41.47
N GLY A 514 -38.75 12.38 -41.19
CA GLY A 514 -39.46 13.17 -42.20
C GLY A 514 -38.54 14.20 -42.87
N ASP A 515 -38.77 14.41 -44.17
CA ASP A 515 -38.08 15.34 -45.08
C ASP A 515 -37.87 16.76 -44.48
N GLU A 516 -36.78 17.00 -43.76
CA GLU A 516 -36.24 18.35 -43.54
C GLU A 516 -34.72 18.39 -43.71
N ASP A 517 -34.35 19.09 -44.79
CA ASP A 517 -33.03 19.55 -45.18
C ASP A 517 -32.35 20.37 -44.06
N TRP A 518 -31.29 19.81 -43.47
CA TRP A 518 -30.37 20.53 -42.57
C TRP A 518 -28.91 20.25 -42.96
N THR A 519 -28.43 20.97 -43.96
CA THR A 519 -27.00 21.16 -44.23
C THR A 519 -26.39 22.12 -43.21
N ALA A 520 -25.76 21.57 -42.16
CA ALA A 520 -24.90 22.34 -41.27
C ALA A 520 -23.54 22.63 -41.93
N GLY A 521 -23.52 23.59 -42.87
CA GLY A 521 -22.46 24.58 -43.05
C GLY A 521 -20.99 24.15 -43.03
N TRP A 522 -20.60 23.16 -43.85
CA TRP A 522 -19.22 23.03 -44.32
C TRP A 522 -19.20 23.08 -45.85
N GLY A 523 -18.73 24.20 -46.38
CA GLY A 523 -18.53 24.38 -47.81
C GLY A 523 -17.43 23.44 -48.31
N ASP A 524 -17.77 22.72 -49.38
CA ASP A 524 -16.91 21.86 -50.16
C ASP A 524 -15.77 22.67 -50.82
N PRO A 525 -14.47 22.38 -50.55
CA PRO A 525 -13.37 23.02 -51.24
C PRO A 525 -12.96 22.33 -52.55
N PHE A 526 -13.70 21.33 -53.03
CA PHE A 526 -13.38 20.65 -54.28
C PHE A 526 -14.62 20.47 -55.14
N GLY A 527 -15.00 21.57 -55.79
CA GLY A 527 -15.99 21.56 -56.86
C GLY A 527 -15.61 20.59 -57.98
N ASP A 528 -16.67 19.96 -58.50
CA ASP A 528 -16.70 19.06 -59.64
C ASP A 528 -15.88 19.56 -60.83
N ASP A 529 -15.01 18.71 -61.35
CA ASP A 529 -14.76 18.61 -62.78
C ASP A 529 -14.21 17.21 -63.12
N GLU A 530 -15.02 16.48 -63.90
CA GLU A 530 -14.70 15.50 -64.94
C GLU A 530 -13.59 14.44 -64.72
N ASP A 531 -14.00 13.16 -64.70
CA ASP A 531 -13.17 12.02 -65.12
C ASP A 531 -12.84 12.17 -66.62
N PRO A 532 -11.55 12.10 -67.00
CA PRO A 532 -11.16 10.88 -67.70
C PRO A 532 -9.75 10.39 -67.33
N ARG A 533 -9.72 9.13 -66.88
CA ARG A 533 -8.68 8.14 -67.14
C ARG A 533 -7.86 8.44 -68.41
N THR A 534 -6.55 8.68 -68.26
CA THR A 534 -5.49 8.00 -69.04
C THR A 534 -4.07 8.46 -68.66
N THR A 535 -3.19 7.46 -68.57
CA THR A 535 -1.74 7.51 -68.80
C THR A 535 -0.85 8.27 -67.79
N VAL A 536 0.09 7.56 -67.16
CA VAL A 536 1.54 7.60 -67.53
C VAL A 536 2.40 6.85 -66.48
N ARG A 537 3.23 5.95 -67.01
CA ARG A 537 4.56 5.45 -66.58
C ARG A 537 4.74 4.46 -65.41
N GLU A 538 5.02 3.24 -65.83
CA GLU A 538 5.96 2.29 -65.21
C GLU A 538 7.41 2.82 -65.21
N VAL A 539 8.19 2.52 -64.16
CA VAL A 539 9.51 1.82 -64.20
C VAL A 539 9.85 1.25 -62.79
N PRO A 540 10.79 0.30 -62.59
CA PRO A 540 10.45 -1.04 -62.11
C PRO A 540 11.22 -1.46 -60.84
N VAL A 541 10.70 -2.44 -60.08
CA VAL A 541 11.57 -3.34 -59.30
C VAL A 541 11.08 -4.77 -59.46
N THR A 542 11.91 -5.53 -60.15
CA THR A 542 11.85 -6.98 -60.38
C THR A 542 12.04 -7.74 -59.07
N SER A 543 11.11 -8.64 -58.75
CA SER A 543 11.35 -9.81 -57.89
C SER A 543 10.22 -10.82 -58.10
N THR A 544 10.52 -11.83 -58.91
CA THR A 544 9.67 -12.96 -59.28
C THR A 544 9.48 -13.95 -58.13
N LEU A 545 8.25 -14.13 -57.66
CA LEU A 545 7.73 -15.37 -57.07
C LEU A 545 6.23 -15.49 -57.43
N PRO A 546 5.69 -16.70 -57.70
CA PRO A 546 4.35 -16.88 -58.24
C PRO A 546 3.27 -16.58 -57.19
N ALA A 547 2.16 -16.00 -57.65
CA ALA A 547 0.94 -15.82 -56.85
C ALA A 547 0.44 -17.18 -56.36
N ALA A 548 0.39 -17.35 -55.04
CA ALA A 548 -0.39 -18.40 -54.41
C ALA A 548 -1.80 -17.86 -54.19
N GLU A 549 -2.79 -18.56 -54.73
CA GLU A 549 -4.21 -18.36 -54.45
C GLU A 549 -4.44 -18.29 -52.94
N GLU A 550 -5.16 -17.25 -52.49
CA GLU A 550 -5.74 -17.20 -51.15
C GLU A 550 -6.79 -18.30 -51.03
N ALA A 551 -6.46 -19.36 -50.28
CA ALA A 551 -7.40 -20.38 -49.89
C ALA A 551 -8.13 -19.94 -48.60
N PRO A 552 -9.44 -20.24 -48.44
CA PRO A 552 -10.21 -19.86 -47.27
C PRO A 552 -9.70 -20.58 -46.01
N ALA A 553 -9.83 -19.92 -44.85
CA ALA A 553 -9.48 -20.47 -43.55
C ALA A 553 -10.32 -21.71 -43.23
N VAL A 554 -9.73 -22.89 -43.40
CA VAL A 554 -10.33 -24.17 -43.02
C VAL A 554 -10.14 -24.36 -41.52
N ASP A 555 -11.23 -24.59 -40.79
CA ASP A 555 -11.18 -24.95 -39.38
C ASP A 555 -10.72 -26.41 -39.25
N THR A 556 -9.41 -26.62 -39.25
CA THR A 556 -8.82 -27.96 -39.18
C THR A 556 -8.90 -28.53 -37.75
N PRO A 557 -9.42 -29.75 -37.55
CA PRO A 557 -9.41 -30.46 -36.27
C PRO A 557 -8.05 -30.45 -35.55
N VAL A 558 -8.07 -30.56 -34.22
CA VAL A 558 -6.87 -30.53 -33.37
C VAL A 558 -5.89 -31.67 -33.72
N ASP A 559 -6.36 -32.82 -34.17
CA ASP A 559 -5.48 -33.92 -34.63
C ASP A 559 -4.87 -33.65 -36.01
N ASP A 560 -5.61 -32.95 -36.87
CA ASP A 560 -5.17 -32.60 -38.21
C ASP A 560 -4.07 -31.53 -38.21
N ILE A 561 -3.94 -30.71 -37.16
CA ILE A 561 -2.84 -29.73 -37.04
C ILE A 561 -1.47 -30.42 -36.93
N LEU A 562 -1.38 -31.52 -36.18
CA LEU A 562 -0.13 -32.25 -35.97
C LEU A 562 0.27 -33.01 -37.24
N VAL A 563 -0.71 -33.66 -37.89
CA VAL A 563 -0.50 -34.33 -39.18
C VAL A 563 -0.11 -33.32 -40.26
N GLY A 564 -0.76 -32.15 -40.28
CA GLY A 564 -0.41 -31.04 -41.17
C GLY A 564 1.02 -30.55 -40.96
N ALA A 565 1.44 -30.39 -39.70
CA ALA A 565 2.80 -29.97 -39.39
C ALA A 565 3.87 -31.01 -39.84
N LEU A 566 3.58 -32.30 -39.68
CA LEU A 566 4.47 -33.36 -40.20
C LEU A 566 4.56 -33.38 -41.73
N ARG A 567 3.47 -33.06 -42.43
CA ARG A 567 3.49 -32.91 -43.90
C ARG A 567 4.35 -31.72 -44.32
N VAL A 568 4.23 -30.58 -43.67
CA VAL A 568 5.08 -29.40 -43.96
C VAL A 568 6.57 -29.72 -43.76
N MET A 569 6.91 -30.47 -42.71
CA MET A 569 8.29 -30.93 -42.48
C MET A 569 8.77 -31.93 -43.54
N ALA A 570 7.89 -32.83 -43.99
CA ALA A 570 8.21 -33.80 -45.04
C ALA A 570 8.42 -33.12 -46.40
N ASP A 571 7.57 -32.16 -46.77
CA ASP A 571 7.67 -31.38 -48.00
C ASP A 571 8.95 -30.52 -48.03
N ALA A 572 9.37 -30.02 -46.87
CA ALA A 572 10.62 -29.28 -46.70
C ALA A 572 11.87 -30.19 -46.60
N GLY A 573 11.69 -31.53 -46.52
CA GLY A 573 12.79 -32.48 -46.31
C GLY A 573 13.56 -32.24 -45.01
N SER A 574 12.91 -31.69 -43.98
CA SER A 574 13.55 -31.26 -42.73
C SER A 574 12.94 -31.94 -41.51
N ASP A 575 13.76 -32.13 -40.48
CA ASP A 575 13.34 -32.65 -39.16
C ASP A 575 12.86 -31.54 -38.20
N ARG A 576 12.76 -30.31 -38.72
CA ARG A 576 12.35 -29.12 -37.99
C ARG A 576 11.63 -28.15 -38.93
N ALA A 577 10.71 -27.39 -38.39
CA ALA A 577 10.02 -26.33 -39.13
C ALA A 577 9.92 -25.10 -38.24
N THR A 578 10.12 -23.92 -38.83
CA THR A 578 9.92 -22.66 -38.11
C THR A 578 8.43 -22.40 -37.91
N ARG A 579 8.13 -21.57 -36.90
CA ARG A 579 6.77 -21.16 -36.58
C ARG A 579 6.12 -20.44 -37.77
N GLU A 580 6.88 -19.60 -38.46
CA GLU A 580 6.42 -18.85 -39.62
C GLU A 580 6.05 -19.81 -40.77
N GLN A 581 6.87 -20.84 -41.02
CA GLN A 581 6.61 -21.85 -42.06
C GLN A 581 5.33 -22.66 -41.79
N LEU A 582 5.12 -23.05 -40.54
CA LEU A 582 3.92 -23.78 -40.13
C LEU A 582 2.69 -22.89 -40.15
N ALA A 583 2.79 -21.63 -39.69
CA ALA A 583 1.66 -20.72 -39.61
C ALA A 583 1.16 -20.36 -41.01
N ALA A 584 2.08 -20.07 -41.94
CA ALA A 584 1.75 -19.81 -43.33
C ALA A 584 0.97 -20.95 -44.00
N ARG A 585 1.19 -22.20 -43.58
CA ARG A 585 0.59 -23.39 -44.20
C ARG A 585 -0.65 -23.92 -43.48
N LEU A 586 -0.74 -23.74 -42.16
CA LEU A 586 -1.77 -24.38 -41.33
C LEU A 586 -2.79 -23.40 -40.76
N THR A 587 -2.47 -22.11 -40.71
CA THR A 587 -3.32 -21.08 -40.07
C THR A 587 -3.39 -19.78 -40.89
N GLY A 588 -3.08 -19.83 -42.19
CA GLY A 588 -3.11 -18.66 -43.06
C GLY A 588 -2.13 -17.54 -42.67
N GLY A 589 -1.09 -17.87 -41.90
CA GLY A 589 -0.09 -16.92 -41.39
C GLY A 589 -0.27 -16.49 -39.93
N ASP A 590 -1.33 -16.92 -39.24
CA ASP A 590 -1.54 -16.59 -37.83
C ASP A 590 -0.70 -17.50 -36.90
N GLU A 591 0.41 -16.94 -36.41
CA GLU A 591 1.34 -17.64 -35.52
C GLU A 591 0.79 -17.87 -34.09
N GLU A 592 -0.15 -17.04 -33.64
CA GLU A 592 -0.75 -17.16 -32.31
C GLU A 592 -1.81 -18.25 -32.29
N LEU A 593 -2.63 -18.32 -33.35
CA LEU A 593 -3.57 -19.40 -33.58
C LEU A 593 -2.85 -20.74 -33.71
N LEU A 594 -1.74 -20.80 -34.47
CA LEU A 594 -0.92 -22.01 -34.59
C LEU A 594 -0.41 -22.47 -33.21
N ARG A 595 0.14 -21.55 -32.41
CA ARG A 595 0.67 -21.87 -31.08
C ARG A 595 -0.42 -22.38 -30.14
N SER A 596 -1.61 -21.77 -30.18
CA SER A 596 -2.77 -22.22 -29.39
C SER A 596 -3.17 -23.64 -29.77
N ARG A 597 -3.32 -23.92 -31.07
CA ARG A 597 -3.72 -25.25 -31.58
C ARG A 597 -2.67 -26.33 -31.32
N MET A 598 -1.38 -26.03 -31.54
CA MET A 598 -0.28 -26.95 -31.23
C MET A 598 -0.21 -27.30 -29.73
N LYS A 599 -0.51 -26.34 -28.85
CA LYS A 599 -0.58 -26.56 -27.40
C LYS A 599 -1.80 -27.40 -27.00
N GLN A 600 -2.96 -27.13 -27.61
CA GLN A 600 -4.19 -27.92 -27.39
C GLN A 600 -3.99 -29.38 -27.85
N ALA A 601 -3.24 -29.59 -28.92
CA ALA A 601 -2.85 -30.92 -29.41
C ALA A 601 -1.73 -31.60 -28.58
N GLY A 602 -1.34 -31.04 -27.44
CA GLY A 602 -0.34 -31.64 -26.54
C GLY A 602 1.11 -31.48 -26.97
N CYS A 603 1.42 -30.66 -27.99
CA CYS A 603 2.79 -30.45 -28.43
C CYS A 603 3.60 -29.58 -27.46
N LYS A 604 4.90 -29.88 -27.33
CA LYS A 604 5.84 -29.15 -26.47
C LYS A 604 5.99 -27.68 -26.94
N PRO A 605 6.41 -26.76 -26.06
CA PRO A 605 6.63 -25.35 -26.42
C PRO A 605 7.71 -25.20 -27.52
N VAL A 606 7.64 -24.10 -28.27
CA VAL A 606 8.62 -23.80 -29.33
C VAL A 606 10.06 -23.78 -28.83
N HIS A 607 10.96 -24.36 -29.63
CA HIS A 607 12.39 -24.38 -29.43
C HIS A 607 13.09 -23.27 -30.23
N SER A 608 14.25 -22.82 -29.75
CA SER A 608 15.17 -22.01 -30.54
C SER A 608 15.85 -22.88 -31.59
N LEU A 609 15.67 -22.54 -32.87
CA LEU A 609 16.20 -23.25 -34.02
C LEU A 609 17.17 -22.36 -34.79
N LYS A 610 18.13 -22.97 -35.50
CA LYS A 610 18.92 -22.26 -36.51
C LYS A 610 18.51 -22.73 -37.90
N VAL A 611 17.88 -21.86 -38.67
CA VAL A 611 17.45 -22.11 -40.05
C VAL A 611 18.16 -21.10 -40.94
N ASP A 612 18.88 -21.58 -41.96
CA ASP A 612 19.69 -20.76 -42.88
C ASP A 612 20.64 -19.76 -42.20
N GLY A 613 21.21 -20.18 -41.06
CA GLY A 613 22.16 -19.37 -40.28
C GLY A 613 21.51 -18.27 -39.43
N LYS A 614 20.18 -18.15 -39.42
CA LYS A 614 19.43 -17.21 -38.57
C LYS A 614 18.76 -17.93 -37.41
N ASP A 615 18.68 -17.25 -36.28
CA ASP A 615 17.94 -17.73 -35.12
C ASP A 615 16.43 -17.59 -35.38
N ALA A 616 15.70 -18.69 -35.29
CA ALA A 616 14.27 -18.80 -35.47
C ALA A 616 13.65 -19.57 -34.30
N ARG A 617 12.32 -19.60 -34.22
CA ARG A 617 11.59 -20.45 -33.26
C ARG A 617 10.70 -21.43 -33.99
N GLY A 618 10.58 -22.65 -33.50
CA GLY A 618 9.75 -23.66 -34.12
C GLY A 618 9.73 -24.98 -33.38
N TRP A 619 9.37 -26.05 -34.06
CA TRP A 619 9.22 -27.39 -33.48
C TRP A 619 10.14 -28.39 -34.17
N TYR A 620 10.61 -29.38 -33.41
CA TYR A 620 11.23 -30.57 -33.98
C TYR A 620 10.17 -31.61 -34.30
N ARG A 621 10.41 -32.37 -35.36
CA ARG A 621 9.55 -33.47 -35.81
C ARG A 621 9.22 -34.45 -34.69
N ARG A 622 10.22 -34.81 -33.88
CA ARG A 622 10.05 -35.74 -32.76
C ARG A 622 9.00 -35.27 -31.73
N ASP A 623 8.91 -33.96 -31.49
CA ASP A 623 8.02 -33.41 -30.46
C ASP A 623 6.57 -33.41 -30.95
N ILE A 624 6.38 -33.35 -32.28
CA ILE A 624 5.07 -33.47 -32.95
C ILE A 624 4.66 -34.94 -33.03
N GLU A 625 5.58 -35.85 -33.33
CA GLU A 625 5.34 -37.30 -33.33
C GLU A 625 5.01 -37.82 -31.92
N GLU A 626 5.67 -37.31 -30.88
CA GLU A 626 5.38 -37.63 -29.48
C GLU A 626 3.99 -37.13 -29.06
N ALA A 627 3.61 -35.91 -29.48
CA ALA A 627 2.27 -35.39 -29.23
C ALA A 627 1.19 -36.24 -29.93
N LEU A 628 1.42 -36.59 -31.20
CA LEU A 628 0.49 -37.41 -31.99
C LEU A 628 0.31 -38.82 -31.41
N ALA A 629 1.33 -39.38 -30.74
CA ALA A 629 1.24 -40.69 -30.09
C ALA A 629 0.40 -40.69 -28.80
N VAL A 630 0.14 -39.52 -28.22
CA VAL A 630 -0.58 -39.35 -26.94
C VAL A 630 -2.02 -38.89 -27.15
N THR A 631 -2.36 -38.38 -28.34
CA THR A 631 -3.73 -37.95 -28.65
C THR A 631 -4.64 -39.15 -28.95
N PRO A 632 -5.74 -39.35 -28.21
CA PRO A 632 -6.69 -40.44 -28.48
C PRO A 632 -7.41 -40.20 -29.82
N ALA A 633 -7.50 -41.25 -30.64
CA ALA A 633 -8.06 -41.25 -32.00
C ALA A 633 -9.55 -40.94 -32.10
#